data_AF-A0AAD5CRM9-F1
#
_entry.id   AF-A0AAD5CRM9-F1
#
_cell.length_a   1.000
_cell.length_b   1.000
_cell.length_c   1.000
_cell.angle_alpha   90.00
_cell.angle_beta   90.00
_cell.angle_gamma   90.00
#
_symmetry.space_group_name_H-M   'P 1'
#
loop_
_entity.id
_entity.type
_entity.pdbx_description
1 polymer ?
#
loop_
_entity_poly.entity_id
_entity_poly.type
_entity_poly.pdbx_seq_one_letter_code
_entity_poly.pdbx_strand_id
1 'polypeptide(L)'
;MSKTKQITKWEAAVLKDCIEDIKDSMDEIKSTIKEISNIPKSKDKRFAISNAQTWTSAAITDENSCLDGFSDRKISPAIKQKIRNSIVNLARVSSNALYLINHLSV
;
A
#
# COMPACT_ATOMS: atom_id res chain seq x y z
N MET A 1 -24.04 28.54 2.80
CA MET A 1 -22.97 28.31 1.80
C MET A 1 -21.79 27.65 2.50
N SER A 2 -21.55 26.36 2.25
CA SER A 2 -20.44 25.64 2.86
C SER A 2 -19.13 26.18 2.30
N LYS A 3 -18.29 26.79 3.14
CA LYS A 3 -16.96 27.25 2.74
C LYS A 3 -16.12 26.02 2.41
N THR A 4 -15.76 25.84 1.15
CA THR A 4 -14.75 24.85 0.74
C THR A 4 -13.47 25.18 1.50
N LYS A 5 -13.11 24.32 2.46
CA LYS A 5 -11.93 24.52 3.31
C LYS A 5 -10.70 24.42 2.39
N GLN A 6 -9.97 25.52 2.25
CA GLN A 6 -8.83 25.61 1.36
C GLN A 6 -7.72 24.67 1.87
N ILE A 7 -7.29 23.73 1.02
CA ILE A 7 -6.18 22.82 1.33
C ILE A 7 -4.90 23.66 1.47
N THR A 8 -4.15 23.47 2.54
CA THR A 8 -2.88 24.17 2.75
C THR A 8 -1.79 23.59 1.84
N LYS A 9 -0.72 24.37 1.58
CA LYS A 9 0.46 23.87 0.83
C LYS A 9 1.05 22.60 1.44
N TRP A 10 1.04 22.50 2.77
CA TRP A 10 1.51 21.31 3.49
C TRP A 10 0.60 20.11 3.29
N GLU A 11 -0.72 20.29 3.46
CA GLU A 11 -1.68 19.21 3.20
C GLU A 11 -1.60 18.70 1.75
N ALA A 12 -1.38 19.59 0.79
CA ALA A 12 -1.16 19.20 -0.61
C ALA A 12 0.14 18.41 -0.82
N ALA A 13 1.22 18.75 -0.12
CA ALA A 13 2.49 18.04 -0.20
C ALA A 13 2.36 16.61 0.36
N VAL A 14 1.84 16.47 1.59
CA VAL A 14 1.63 15.15 2.21
C VAL A 14 0.66 14.28 1.40
N LEU A 15 -0.38 14.88 0.81
CA LEU A 15 -1.26 14.19 -0.12
C LEU A 15 -0.54 13.69 -1.37
N LYS A 16 0.39 14.49 -1.92
CA LYS A 16 1.18 14.11 -3.08
C LYS A 16 2.11 12.95 -2.75
N ASP A 17 2.81 13.02 -1.62
CA ASP A 17 3.73 11.97 -1.17
C ASP A 17 2.96 10.65 -0.94
N CYS A 18 1.82 10.70 -0.25
CA CYS A 18 0.95 9.52 -0.12
C CYS A 18 0.48 8.96 -1.47
N ILE A 19 0.17 9.81 -2.46
CA ILE A 19 -0.20 9.32 -3.81
C ILE A 19 0.97 8.61 -4.48
N GLU A 20 2.21 9.03 -4.22
CA GLU A 20 3.42 8.37 -4.71
C GLU A 20 3.58 7.00 -4.03
N ASP A 21 3.51 6.93 -2.71
CA ASP A 21 3.55 5.66 -1.96
C ASP A 21 2.48 4.65 -2.45
N ILE A 22 1.26 5.12 -2.70
CA ILE A 22 0.19 4.22 -3.18
C ILE A 22 0.41 3.76 -4.63
N LYS A 23 1.10 4.55 -5.47
CA LYS A 23 1.49 4.07 -6.81
C LYS A 23 2.55 2.98 -6.73
N ASP A 24 3.52 3.15 -5.84
CA ASP A 24 4.58 2.16 -5.62
C ASP A 24 3.98 0.86 -5.08
N SER A 25 3.12 0.93 -4.05
CA SER A 25 2.31 -0.20 -3.56
C SER A 25 1.54 -0.90 -4.69
N MET A 26 0.90 -0.16 -5.60
CA MET A 26 0.20 -0.75 -6.74
C MET A 26 1.14 -1.52 -7.70
N ASP A 27 2.34 -1.00 -7.95
CA ASP A 27 3.33 -1.65 -8.83
C ASP A 27 3.95 -2.89 -8.18
N GLU A 28 4.11 -2.88 -6.86
CA GLU A 28 4.55 -4.03 -6.07
C GLU A 28 3.48 -5.13 -6.00
N ILE A 29 2.19 -4.76 -5.88
CA ILE A 29 1.09 -5.73 -6.00
C ILE A 29 1.04 -6.33 -7.42
N LYS A 30 1.29 -5.56 -8.48
CA LYS A 30 1.40 -6.13 -9.84
C LYS A 30 2.57 -7.11 -9.94
N SER A 31 3.70 -6.79 -9.32
CA SER A 31 4.86 -7.68 -9.25
C SER A 31 4.54 -8.97 -8.48
N THR A 32 3.85 -8.86 -7.35
CA THR A 32 3.31 -10.00 -6.58
C THR A 32 2.47 -10.92 -7.48
N ILE A 33 1.51 -10.36 -8.22
CA ILE A 33 0.63 -11.14 -9.12
C ILE A 33 1.45 -11.84 -10.19
N LYS A 34 2.46 -11.17 -10.75
CA LYS A 34 3.37 -11.75 -11.75
C LYS A 34 4.15 -12.93 -11.20
N GLU A 35 4.71 -12.81 -10.00
CA GLU A 35 5.43 -13.92 -9.33
C GLU A 35 4.51 -15.12 -9.09
N ILE A 36 3.32 -14.90 -8.53
CA ILE A 36 2.33 -15.97 -8.28
C ILE A 36 1.90 -16.65 -9.58
N SER A 37 1.61 -15.88 -10.62
CA SER A 37 1.17 -16.41 -11.91
C SER A 37 2.24 -17.25 -12.61
N ASN A 38 3.52 -17.00 -12.29
CA ASN A 38 4.66 -17.73 -12.85
C ASN A 38 5.01 -19.01 -12.07
N ILE A 39 4.46 -19.23 -10.86
CA ILE A 39 4.75 -20.41 -10.03
C ILE A 39 4.62 -21.74 -10.81
N PRO A 40 3.57 -22.01 -11.60
CA PRO A 40 3.44 -23.28 -12.32
C PRO A 40 4.55 -23.55 -13.34
N LYS A 41 5.19 -22.49 -13.85
CA LYS A 41 6.26 -22.54 -14.87
C LYS A 41 7.65 -22.36 -14.27
N SER A 42 7.75 -21.94 -13.01
CA SER A 42 9.04 -21.64 -12.37
C SER A 42 9.82 -22.91 -12.08
N LYS A 43 11.11 -22.89 -12.40
CA LYS A 43 12.06 -23.94 -11.99
C LYS A 43 12.29 -23.92 -10.47
N ASP A 44 12.20 -22.75 -9.86
CA ASP A 44 12.27 -22.56 -8.41
C ASP A 44 10.99 -21.88 -7.91
N LYS A 45 10.03 -22.70 -7.47
CA LYS A 45 8.74 -22.22 -6.98
C LYS A 45 8.88 -21.51 -5.63
N ARG A 46 9.82 -21.95 -4.78
CA ARG A 46 10.05 -21.34 -3.47
C ARG A 46 10.60 -19.93 -3.63
N PHE A 47 11.50 -19.73 -4.59
CA PHE A 47 12.00 -18.40 -4.90
C PHE A 47 10.90 -17.47 -5.46
N ALA A 48 10.02 -17.97 -6.33
CA ALA A 48 8.87 -17.19 -6.82
C ALA A 48 7.92 -16.79 -5.68
N ILE A 49 7.62 -17.70 -4.74
CA ILE A 49 6.83 -17.36 -3.54
C ILE A 49 7.58 -16.32 -2.68
N SER A 50 8.88 -16.49 -2.47
CA SER A 50 9.68 -15.53 -1.72
C SER A 50 9.64 -14.12 -2.32
N ASN A 51 9.69 -13.99 -3.65
CA ASN A 51 9.55 -12.70 -4.30
C ASN A 51 8.13 -12.13 -4.11
N ALA A 52 7.09 -12.96 -4.22
CA ALA A 52 5.71 -12.52 -3.97
C ALA A 52 5.52 -12.01 -2.52
N GLN A 53 6.14 -12.68 -1.53
CA GLN A 53 6.15 -12.23 -0.13
C GLN A 53 6.84 -10.88 0.02
N THR A 54 8.02 -10.71 -0.60
CA THR A 54 8.79 -9.46 -0.56
C THR A 54 7.97 -8.31 -1.15
N TRP A 55 7.43 -8.47 -2.35
CA TRP A 55 6.64 -7.43 -3.00
C TRP A 55 5.36 -7.08 -2.23
N THR A 56 4.65 -8.07 -1.68
CA THR A 56 3.45 -7.77 -0.88
C THR A 56 3.81 -7.07 0.44
N SER A 57 4.95 -7.41 1.05
CA SER A 57 5.42 -6.76 2.28
C SER A 57 5.87 -5.33 2.04
N ALA A 58 6.49 -5.07 0.88
CA ALA A 58 6.83 -3.72 0.44
C ALA A 58 5.57 -2.88 0.23
N ALA A 59 4.52 -3.45 -0.39
CA ALA A 59 3.27 -2.72 -0.64
C ALA A 59 2.60 -2.27 0.67
N ILE A 60 2.64 -3.13 1.69
CA ILE A 60 2.16 -2.82 3.04
C ILE A 60 3.03 -1.74 3.70
N THR A 61 4.34 -1.72 3.43
CA THR A 61 5.24 -0.69 3.95
C THR A 61 4.89 0.67 3.37
N ASP A 62 4.71 0.78 2.06
CA ASP A 62 4.35 2.04 1.39
C ASP A 62 2.96 2.55 1.83
N GLU A 63 1.99 1.66 1.99
CA GLU A 63 0.69 2.00 2.56
C GLU A 63 0.84 2.61 3.98
N ASN A 64 1.68 2.04 4.83
CA ASN A 64 1.94 2.60 6.16
C ASN A 64 2.72 3.92 6.10
N SER A 65 3.71 4.04 5.21
CA SER A 65 4.46 5.28 4.96
C SER A 65 3.53 6.44 4.59
N CYS A 66 2.53 6.18 3.73
CA CYS A 66 1.51 7.19 3.41
C CYS A 66 0.83 7.70 4.68
N LEU A 67 0.48 6.82 5.64
CA LEU A 67 -0.18 7.22 6.89
C LEU A 67 0.73 8.01 7.81
N ASP A 68 2.01 7.64 7.87
CA ASP A 68 3.00 8.27 8.73
C ASP A 68 3.26 9.73 8.32
N GLY A 69 3.19 10.05 7.02
CA GLY A 69 3.26 11.43 6.52
C GLY A 69 2.19 12.38 7.11
N PHE A 70 1.06 11.84 7.60
CA PHE A 70 0.00 12.63 8.25
C PHE A 70 0.15 12.78 9.77
N SER A 71 1.23 12.26 10.36
CA SER A 71 1.46 12.29 11.81
C SER A 71 2.24 13.52 12.30
N ASP A 72 3.02 14.17 11.42
CA ASP A 72 4.00 15.20 11.82
C ASP A 72 3.43 16.60 12.07
N ARG A 73 2.26 16.94 11.51
CA ARG A 73 1.65 18.28 11.64
C ARG A 73 0.12 18.26 11.73
N LYS A 74 -0.45 19.38 12.18
CA LYS A 74 -1.91 19.60 12.19
C LYS A 74 -2.48 19.63 10.77
N ILE A 75 -2.98 18.49 10.32
CA ILE A 75 -3.80 18.33 9.11
C ILE A 75 -5.28 18.35 9.51
N SER A 76 -6.15 18.83 8.62
CA SER A 76 -7.60 18.77 8.81
C SER A 76 -8.05 17.37 9.25
N PRO A 77 -8.76 17.22 10.40
CA PRO A 77 -9.20 15.91 10.90
C PRO A 77 -10.03 15.13 9.87
N ALA A 78 -10.84 15.85 9.07
CA ALA A 78 -11.65 15.25 8.02
C ALA A 78 -10.81 14.66 6.87
N ILE A 79 -9.69 15.32 6.51
CA ILE A 79 -8.77 14.82 5.48
C ILE A 79 -8.03 13.60 6.03
N LYS A 80 -7.45 13.72 7.23
CA LYS A 80 -6.74 12.62 7.90
C LYS A 80 -7.61 11.38 8.05
N GLN A 81 -8.87 11.53 8.47
CA GLN A 81 -9.77 10.38 8.63
C GLN A 81 -10.12 9.71 7.31
N LYS A 82 -10.38 10.48 6.25
CA LYS A 82 -10.69 9.90 4.93
C LYS A 82 -9.53 9.08 4.39
N ILE A 83 -8.32 9.63 4.44
CA ILE A 83 -7.11 8.95 3.96
C ILE A 83 -6.85 7.71 4.81
N ARG A 84 -6.89 7.84 6.13
CA ARG A 84 -6.71 6.70 7.05
C ARG A 84 -7.65 5.55 6.73
N ASN A 85 -8.93 5.82 6.52
CA ASN A 85 -9.91 4.78 6.20
C ASN A 85 -9.59 4.07 4.88
N SER A 86 -9.21 4.82 3.84
CA SER A 86 -8.85 4.24 2.55
C SER A 86 -7.61 3.35 2.65
N ILE A 87 -6.56 3.83 3.31
CA ILE A 87 -5.28 3.12 3.37
C ILE A 87 -5.34 1.92 4.30
N VAL A 88 -6.01 2.01 5.45
CA VAL A 88 -6.21 0.85 6.34
C VAL A 88 -7.00 -0.26 5.64
N ASN A 89 -7.98 0.10 4.81
CA ASN A 89 -8.71 -0.90 4.02
C ASN A 89 -7.79 -1.56 2.97
N LEU A 90 -6.94 -0.78 2.31
CA LEU A 90 -5.96 -1.31 1.35
C LEU A 90 -4.96 -2.24 2.04
N ALA A 91 -4.36 -1.81 3.15
CA ALA A 91 -3.42 -2.62 3.94
C ALA A 91 -4.02 -3.89 4.50
N ARG A 92 -5.31 -3.89 4.81
CA ARG A 92 -6.01 -5.12 5.19
C ARG A 92 -6.08 -6.12 4.03
N VAL A 93 -6.34 -5.65 2.82
CA VAL A 93 -6.37 -6.52 1.63
C VAL A 93 -4.96 -7.05 1.31
N SER A 94 -3.95 -6.19 1.33
CA SER A 94 -2.55 -6.57 1.13
C SER A 94 -2.07 -7.58 2.20
N SER A 95 -2.44 -7.36 3.47
CA SER A 95 -2.16 -8.30 4.56
C SER A 95 -2.85 -9.66 4.39
N ASN A 96 -4.11 -9.67 3.94
CA ASN A 96 -4.81 -10.91 3.62
C ASN A 96 -4.11 -11.66 2.48
N ALA A 97 -3.65 -10.95 1.45
CA ALA A 97 -2.88 -11.54 0.36
C ALA A 97 -1.56 -12.16 0.87
N LEU A 98 -0.80 -11.42 1.68
CA LEU A 98 0.44 -11.92 2.29
C LEU A 98 0.20 -13.18 3.13
N TYR A 99 -0.89 -13.20 3.92
CA TYR A 99 -1.29 -14.39 4.66
C TYR A 99 -1.50 -15.59 3.74
N LEU A 100 -2.24 -15.44 2.65
CA LEU A 100 -2.46 -16.53 1.69
C LEU A 100 -1.16 -16.99 1.02
N ILE A 101 -0.29 -16.05 0.63
CA ILE A 101 1.02 -16.35 0.03
C ILE A 101 1.88 -17.18 1.00
N ASN A 102 1.89 -16.83 2.28
CA ASN A 102 2.62 -17.56 3.33
C ASN A 102 2.14 -19.01 3.53
N HIS A 103 0.94 -19.34 3.05
CA HIS A 103 0.36 -20.69 3.14
C HIS A 103 0.33 -21.41 1.79
N LEU A 104 0.99 -20.87 0.76
CA LEU A 104 1.19 -21.60 -0.51
C LEU A 104 2.17 -22.75 -0.30
N SER A 105 1.67 -23.97 -0.42
CA SER A 105 2.49 -25.19 -0.46
C SER A 105 2.90 -25.51 -1.89
N VAL A 106 4.21 -25.56 -2.17
CA VAL A 106 4.79 -25.87 -3.50
C VAL A 106 5.92 -26.87 -3.49
#